data_AF-A0A199VSJ4-F1
#
_entry.id   AF-A0A199VSJ4-F1
#
_cell.length_a   1.000
_cell.length_b   1.000
_cell.length_c   1.000
_cell.angle_alpha   90.00
_cell.angle_beta   90.00
_cell.angle_gamma   90.00
#
_symmetry.space_group_name_H-M   'P 1'
#
loop_
_entity.id
_entity.type
_entity.pdbx_description
1 polymer ?
#
loop_
_entity_poly.entity_id
_entity_poly.type
_entity_poly.pdbx_seq_one_letter_code
_entity_poly.pdbx_strand_id
1 'polypeptide(L)'
;MRPVQGQQRTYCVAKPSTDEATLAANLNYACSQVDCGVLQRGGPCFYPDSLISHASVAMNLYYQSRGRNAWNCYFRSSGLIVTTDPSFGGCAY
;
A
#
# COMPACT_ATOMS: atom_id res chain seq x y z
N MET A 1 1.44 -15.31 30.76
CA MET A 1 1.12 -14.14 29.92
C MET A 1 2.19 -14.03 28.83
N ARG A 2 1.95 -14.64 27.66
CA ARG A 2 2.83 -14.49 26.49
C ARG A 2 2.52 -13.11 25.92
N PRO A 3 3.45 -12.14 25.84
CA PRO A 3 3.19 -10.97 25.03
C PRO A 3 2.96 -11.50 23.62
N VAL A 4 1.73 -11.35 23.12
CA VAL A 4 1.46 -11.43 21.69
C VAL A 4 2.53 -10.57 21.05
N GLN A 5 3.46 -11.19 20.33
CA GLN A 5 4.48 -10.46 19.61
C GLN A 5 3.71 -9.51 18.70
N GLY A 6 3.66 -8.24 19.10
CA GLY A 6 3.20 -7.17 18.27
C GLY A 6 4.15 -7.16 17.09
N GLN A 7 3.83 -7.95 16.06
CA GLN A 7 4.40 -7.73 14.76
C GLN A 7 4.07 -6.28 14.49
N GLN A 8 5.09 -5.43 14.53
CA GLN A 8 4.98 -4.04 14.16
C GLN A 8 4.42 -4.07 12.75
N ARG A 9 3.10 -3.89 12.60
CA ARG A 9 2.43 -3.94 11.31
C ARG A 9 2.87 -2.68 10.61
N THR A 10 3.97 -2.81 9.87
CA THR A 10 4.43 -1.78 8.97
C THR A 10 3.59 -1.87 7.71
N TYR A 11 3.07 -0.74 7.27
CA TYR A 11 2.30 -0.59 6.06
C TYR A 11 3.11 0.25 5.09
N CYS A 12 3.06 -0.10 3.81
CA CYS A 12 3.67 0.70 2.77
C CYS A 12 2.59 1.51 2.06
N VAL A 13 2.60 2.83 2.25
CA VAL A 13 1.67 3.76 1.57
C VAL A 13 2.43 4.65 0.60
N ALA A 14 1.75 5.16 -0.41
CA ALA A 14 2.35 6.08 -1.37
C ALA A 14 2.36 7.52 -0.83
N LYS A 15 3.37 8.30 -1.21
CA LYS A 15 3.53 9.71 -0.81
C LYS A 15 2.59 10.61 -1.61
N PRO A 16 1.83 11.52 -0.96
CA PRO A 16 1.01 12.54 -1.63
C PRO A 16 1.81 13.53 -2.46
N SER A 17 3.10 13.68 -2.17
CA SER A 17 4.02 14.52 -2.94
C SER A 17 4.57 13.85 -4.20
N THR A 18 4.14 12.62 -4.54
CA THR A 18 4.60 11.90 -5.74
C THR A 18 3.78 12.30 -6.95
N ASP A 19 4.43 12.50 -8.09
CA ASP A 19 3.76 12.66 -9.38
C ASP A 19 2.81 11.50 -9.70
N GLU A 20 1.63 11.82 -10.24
CA GLU A 20 0.62 10.84 -10.65
C GLU A 20 1.15 9.82 -11.65
N ALA A 21 2.04 10.23 -12.57
CA ALA A 21 2.68 9.35 -13.52
C ALA A 21 3.54 8.26 -12.83
N THR A 22 4.27 8.65 -11.77
CA THR A 22 5.07 7.72 -10.97
C THR A 22 4.16 6.81 -10.13
N LEU A 23 3.08 7.36 -9.55
CA LEU A 23 2.09 6.58 -8.82
C LEU A 23 1.42 5.53 -9.70
N ALA A 24 1.00 5.90 -10.92
CA ALA A 24 0.39 4.98 -11.88
C ALA A 24 1.36 3.89 -12.33
N ALA A 25 2.63 4.23 -12.57
CA ALA A 25 3.66 3.25 -12.90
C ALA A 25 3.91 2.27 -11.75
N ASN A 26 3.97 2.77 -10.50
CA ASN A 26 4.15 1.96 -9.30
C ASN A 26 2.94 1.07 -9.02
N LEU A 27 1.72 1.59 -9.19
CA LEU A 27 0.47 0.83 -9.12
C LEU A 27 0.50 -0.33 -10.12
N ASN A 28 0.72 -0.04 -11.41
CA ASN A 28 0.70 -1.07 -12.44
C ASN A 28 1.78 -2.12 -12.22
N TYR A 29 2.97 -1.69 -11.78
CA TYR A 29 4.06 -2.61 -11.40
C TYR A 29 3.68 -3.49 -10.21
N ALA A 30 3.13 -2.90 -9.14
CA ALA A 30 2.70 -3.65 -7.97
C ALA A 30 1.59 -4.64 -8.33
N CYS A 31 0.57 -4.23 -9.08
CA CYS A 31 -0.52 -5.09 -9.53
C CYS A 31 -0.07 -6.20 -10.49
N SER A 32 1.06 -6.05 -11.19
CA SER A 32 1.66 -7.14 -11.96
C SER A 32 2.33 -8.19 -11.07
N GLN A 33 2.57 -7.88 -9.79
CA GLN A 33 3.27 -8.74 -8.83
C GLN A 33 2.32 -9.29 -7.76
N VAL A 34 1.22 -8.59 -7.47
CA VAL A 34 0.19 -8.97 -6.49
C VAL A 34 -1.22 -8.75 -7.04
N ASP A 35 -2.18 -9.46 -6.49
CA ASP A 35 -3.59 -9.30 -6.85
C ASP A 35 -4.17 -7.97 -6.34
N CYS A 36 -4.31 -6.99 -7.25
CA CYS A 36 -5.03 -5.74 -7.00
C CYS A 36 -6.56 -5.86 -7.07
N GLY A 37 -7.12 -7.07 -6.91
CA GLY A 37 -8.57 -7.30 -6.96
C GLY A 37 -9.35 -6.46 -5.94
N VAL A 38 -8.75 -6.15 -4.79
CA VAL A 38 -9.34 -5.30 -3.74
C VAL A 38 -9.49 -3.82 -4.15
N LEU A 39 -8.78 -3.40 -5.19
CA LEU A 39 -8.83 -2.05 -5.77
C LEU A 39 -9.73 -1.96 -7.00
N GLN A 40 -10.21 -3.07 -7.54
CA GLN A 40 -11.11 -3.04 -8.69
C GLN A 40 -12.46 -2.43 -8.32
N ARG A 41 -13.19 -1.93 -9.33
CA ARG A 41 -14.55 -1.39 -9.17
C ARG A 41 -15.42 -2.41 -8.43
N GLY A 42 -15.87 -2.04 -7.23
CA GLY A 42 -16.65 -2.90 -6.33
C GLY A 42 -15.88 -3.39 -5.10
N GLY A 43 -14.59 -3.11 -4.98
CA GLY A 43 -13.79 -3.40 -3.79
C GLY A 43 -14.12 -2.48 -2.60
N PRO A 44 -13.91 -2.95 -1.36
CA PRO A 44 -14.14 -2.16 -0.14
C PRO A 44 -13.22 -0.93 -0.04
N CYS A 45 -12.14 -0.91 -0.81
CA CYS A 45 -11.14 0.16 -0.87
C CYS A 45 -11.14 0.94 -2.20
N PHE A 46 -12.19 0.81 -3.00
CA PHE A 46 -12.28 1.52 -4.28
C PHE A 46 -12.40 3.04 -4.09
N TYR A 47 -13.07 3.48 -3.02
CA TYR A 47 -13.24 4.89 -2.69
C TYR A 47 -12.31 5.30 -1.54
N PRO A 48 -11.57 6.42 -1.66
CA PRO A 48 -11.56 7.39 -2.77
C PRO A 48 -10.89 6.87 -4.05
N ASP A 49 -11.47 7.19 -5.21
CA ASP A 49 -10.94 6.92 -6.56
C ASP A 49 -9.77 7.87 -6.84
N SER A 50 -8.70 7.73 -6.07
CA SER A 50 -7.48 8.51 -6.22
C SER A 50 -6.35 7.55 -6.53
N LEU A 51 -5.57 7.89 -7.56
CA LEU A 51 -4.38 7.14 -7.97
C LEU A 51 -3.45 6.84 -6.79
N ILE A 52 -3.31 7.79 -5.86
CA ILE A 52 -2.51 7.59 -4.67
C ILE A 52 -3.06 6.56 -3.70
N SER A 53 -4.38 6.50 -3.52
CA SER A 53 -5.02 5.53 -2.63
C SER A 53 -4.87 4.14 -3.22
N HIS A 54 -5.13 4.00 -4.52
CA HIS A 54 -4.92 2.75 -5.23
C HIS A 54 -3.45 2.32 -5.19
N ALA A 55 -2.52 3.23 -5.46
CA ALA A 55 -1.09 2.96 -5.41
C ALA A 55 -0.66 2.54 -4.00
N SER A 56 -1.16 3.22 -2.96
CA SER A 56 -0.85 2.90 -1.56
C SER A 56 -1.28 1.48 -1.20
N VAL A 57 -2.49 1.05 -1.60
CA VAL A 57 -2.98 -0.32 -1.32
C VAL A 57 -2.16 -1.35 -2.10
N ALA A 58 -1.91 -1.11 -3.39
CA ALA A 58 -1.13 -2.03 -4.22
C ALA A 58 0.31 -2.18 -3.71
N MET A 59 0.94 -1.06 -3.33
CA MET A 59 2.27 -1.01 -2.73
C MET A 59 2.28 -1.73 -1.38
N ASN A 60 1.23 -1.58 -0.56
CA ASN A 60 1.10 -2.29 0.70
C ASN A 60 1.00 -3.80 0.49
N LEU A 61 0.15 -4.26 -0.43
CA LEU A 61 0.02 -5.68 -0.76
C LEU A 61 1.34 -6.28 -1.25
N TYR A 62 2.05 -5.57 -2.13
CA TYR A 62 3.37 -5.97 -2.60
C TYR A 62 4.39 -6.06 -1.46
N TYR A 63 4.43 -5.04 -0.62
CA TYR A 63 5.32 -4.99 0.54
C TYR A 63 5.06 -6.15 1.50
N GLN A 64 3.79 -6.46 1.79
CA GLN A 64 3.41 -7.59 2.64
C GLN A 64 3.75 -8.94 1.99
N SER A 65 3.45 -9.12 0.70
CA SER A 65 3.76 -10.32 -0.07
C SER A 65 5.26 -10.61 -0.11
N ARG A 66 6.09 -9.56 -0.19
CA ARG A 66 7.55 -9.68 -0.21
C ARG A 66 8.24 -9.64 1.16
N GLY A 67 7.50 -9.89 2.23
CA GLY A 67 8.07 -10.07 3.57
C GLY A 67 8.36 -8.79 4.35
N ARG A 68 7.67 -7.68 4.04
CA ARG A 68 7.73 -6.41 4.80
C ARG A 68 9.13 -5.82 4.93
N ASN A 69 9.87 -5.84 3.82
CA ASN A 69 11.21 -5.31 3.77
C ASN A 69 11.24 -3.84 3.38
N ALA A 70 12.02 -3.01 4.10
CA ALA A 70 12.00 -1.57 3.89
C ALA A 70 12.35 -1.14 2.46
N TRP A 71 13.27 -1.85 1.80
CA TRP A 71 13.64 -1.63 0.41
C TRP A 71 12.49 -1.85 -0.59
N ASN A 72 11.53 -2.73 -0.28
CA ASN A 72 10.39 -2.96 -1.16
C ASN A 72 9.41 -1.80 -1.16
N CYS A 73 9.34 -1.00 -0.08
CA CYS A 73 8.48 0.17 -0.01
C CYS A 73 9.13 1.42 -0.63
N TYR A 74 10.36 1.35 -1.13
CA TYR A 74 11.03 2.56 -1.62
C TYR A 74 10.34 3.13 -2.88
N PHE A 75 9.84 2.28 -3.80
CA PHE A 75 9.08 2.66 -5.01
C PHE A 75 9.53 3.98 -5.66
N ARG A 76 10.83 4.12 -5.95
CA ARG A 76 11.45 5.37 -6.46
C ARG A 76 11.27 6.59 -5.54
N SER A 77 11.51 6.43 -4.24
CA SER A 77 11.24 7.42 -3.19
C SER A 77 9.76 7.82 -3.02
N SER A 78 8.82 7.15 -3.70
CA SER A 78 7.40 7.46 -3.61
C SER A 78 6.66 6.70 -2.50
N GLY A 79 7.29 5.74 -1.83
CA GLY A 79 6.65 5.02 -0.74
C GLY A 79 7.08 5.50 0.64
N LEU A 80 6.18 5.34 1.60
CA LEU A 80 6.34 5.60 3.01
C LEU A 80 5.98 4.35 3.78
N ILE A 81 6.93 3.91 4.61
CA ILE A 81 6.67 2.88 5.59
C ILE A 81 6.11 3.57 6.81
N VAL A 82 4.87 3.25 7.14
CA VAL A 82 4.22 3.72 8.36
C VAL A 82 4.01 2.53 9.29
N THR A 83 4.28 2.73 10.58
CA THR A 83 3.98 1.73 11.63
C THR A 83 2.59 1.90 12.23
N THR A 84 1.90 2.97 11.83
CA THR A 84 0.53 3.29 12.23
C THR A 84 -0.39 2.82 11.13
N ASP A 85 -1.46 2.14 11.52
CA ASP A 85 -2.49 1.68 10.61
C ASP A 85 -3.08 2.87 9.83
N PRO A 86 -2.87 2.96 8.50
CA PRO A 86 -3.32 4.09 7.70
C PRO A 86 -4.79 3.97 7.28
N SER A 87 -5.56 3.06 7.90
CA SER A 87 -6.97 2.85 7.56
C SER A 87 -7.76 4.13 7.80
N PHE A 88 -8.19 4.77 6.72
CA PHE A 88 -9.00 5.97 6.75
C PHE A 88 -10.40 5.60 6.28
N GLY A 89 -11.40 5.79 7.16
CA GLY A 89 -12.82 5.84 6.75
C GLY A 89 -13.39 4.60 6.06
N GLY A 90 -13.03 3.38 6.49
CA GLY A 90 -13.69 2.13 6.04
C GLY A 90 -12.88 1.27 5.07
N CYS A 91 -11.74 1.74 4.58
CA CYS A 91 -10.78 0.92 3.84
C CYS A 91 -9.63 0.51 4.76
N ALA A 92 -9.51 -0.80 5.01
CA ALA A 92 -8.36 -1.39 5.68
C ALA A 92 -7.25 -1.66 4.66
N TYR A 93 -6.07 -1.06 4.87
CA TYR A 93 -4.90 -1.19 4.00
C TYR A 93 -4.21 -2.56 4.09
#